data_AF-A0A963K4G6-F1
#
_entry.id   AF-A0A963K4G6-F1
#
_cell.length_a   1.000
_cell.length_b   1.000
_cell.length_c   1.000
_cell.angle_alpha   90.00
_cell.angle_beta   90.00
_cell.angle_gamma   90.00
#
_symmetry.space_group_name_H-M   'P 1'
#
loop_
_entity.id
_entity.type
_entity.pdbx_description
1 polymer ?
#
loop_
_entity_poly.entity_id
_entity_poly.type
_entity_poly.pdbx_seq_one_letter_code
_entity_poly.pdbx_strand_id
1 'polypeptide(L)'
;MPPGGCETSLATPGASSARPRRRCRRQGRQGVAAEPQRRIFPTWPCNSSTDGPRHRRVGASRDALAARALAFTILTAARSGEVRGLRWGEIDTAQAVWTVPGERMKAGLEHRVPLVPEAVACLPPRDDDPAALVFPGAIDAERPLSDMTLLAVLKRMGRSDLTVHGFRSTFRDWAGESTTHAREVIEAALAHRLKDKAEAAYARGDLFAKRRLLMQDWAHFALSAAA
;
A
#
# COMPACT_ATOMS: atom_id res chain seq x y z
N MET A 1 9.26 -69.83 9.90
CA MET A 1 8.45 -70.79 9.11
C MET A 1 6.97 -70.48 9.33
N PRO A 2 6.12 -70.64 8.30
CA PRO A 2 4.79 -70.02 8.08
C PRO A 2 3.66 -70.86 8.75
N PRO A 3 2.34 -70.77 8.44
CA PRO A 3 1.50 -69.91 7.54
C PRO A 3 0.29 -69.29 8.31
N GLY A 4 -0.69 -68.53 7.79
CA GLY A 4 -1.24 -68.28 6.46
C GLY A 4 -2.65 -68.91 6.30
N GLY A 5 -3.68 -68.08 6.06
CA GLY A 5 -5.07 -68.44 5.70
C GLY A 5 -6.05 -67.34 6.14
N CYS A 6 -6.60 -66.43 5.33
CA CYS A 6 -7.37 -66.48 4.07
C CYS A 6 -8.85 -66.84 4.27
N GLU A 7 -9.72 -65.82 4.23
CA GLU A 7 -11.15 -65.97 3.98
C GLU A 7 -11.61 -64.98 2.90
N THR A 8 -12.44 -65.51 2.01
CA THR A 8 -13.00 -64.96 0.78
C THR A 8 -14.36 -64.29 1.02
N SER A 9 -14.67 -63.22 0.28
CA SER A 9 -16.06 -62.97 -0.15
C SER A 9 -16.12 -62.22 -1.48
N LEU A 10 -16.95 -62.73 -2.38
CA LEU A 10 -17.19 -62.31 -3.76
C LEU A 10 -18.39 -61.35 -3.83
N ALA A 11 -18.31 -60.33 -4.70
CA ALA A 11 -19.48 -59.75 -5.36
C ALA A 11 -19.07 -59.09 -6.69
N THR A 12 -19.82 -59.44 -7.75
CA THR A 12 -19.56 -59.18 -9.18
C THR A 12 -20.27 -57.88 -9.67
N PRO A 13 -20.34 -57.56 -10.99
CA PRO A 13 -19.82 -56.33 -11.59
C PRO A 13 -20.90 -55.26 -11.94
N GLY A 14 -20.50 -54.00 -12.09
CA GLY A 14 -21.43 -52.90 -12.39
C GLY A 14 -20.89 -51.86 -13.38
N ALA A 15 -21.28 -52.02 -14.64
CA ALA A 15 -21.53 -51.03 -15.68
C ALA A 15 -20.85 -49.64 -15.64
N SER A 16 -20.03 -49.45 -16.69
CA SER A 16 -19.64 -48.16 -17.29
C SER A 16 -20.86 -47.24 -17.51
N SER A 17 -20.81 -46.04 -16.92
CA SER A 17 -21.61 -44.89 -17.37
C SER A 17 -20.69 -43.68 -17.53
N ALA A 18 -20.21 -43.49 -18.76
CA ALA A 18 -19.51 -42.29 -19.18
C ALA A 18 -20.44 -41.08 -19.06
N ARG A 19 -20.21 -40.22 -18.06
CA ARG A 19 -20.85 -38.90 -17.98
C ARG A 19 -20.22 -37.98 -19.03
N PRO A 20 -21.02 -37.24 -19.82
CA PRO A 20 -20.49 -36.34 -20.84
C PRO A 20 -19.70 -35.21 -20.18
N ARG A 21 -18.44 -35.05 -20.59
CA ARG A 21 -17.60 -33.91 -20.21
C ARG A 21 -18.28 -32.64 -20.72
N ARG A 22 -18.89 -31.88 -19.81
CA ARG A 22 -19.34 -30.51 -20.09
C ARG A 22 -18.11 -29.70 -20.47
N ARG A 23 -17.93 -29.47 -21.77
CA ARG A 23 -16.97 -28.53 -22.34
C ARG A 23 -17.39 -27.14 -21.85
N CYS A 24 -16.85 -26.72 -20.71
CA CYS A 24 -17.02 -25.36 -20.24
C CYS A 24 -16.31 -24.46 -21.26
N ARG A 25 -17.09 -23.82 -22.13
CA ARG A 25 -16.61 -22.83 -23.09
C ARG A 25 -15.91 -21.76 -22.26
N ARG A 26 -14.58 -21.72 -22.36
CA ARG A 26 -13.74 -20.66 -21.80
C ARG A 26 -14.11 -19.40 -22.58
N GLN A 27 -15.12 -18.67 -22.09
CA GLN A 27 -15.38 -17.32 -22.57
C GLN A 27 -14.13 -16.52 -22.25
N GLY A 28 -13.47 -16.06 -23.31
CA GLY A 28 -12.35 -15.15 -23.20
C GLY A 28 -12.82 -13.94 -22.41
N ARG A 29 -12.37 -13.84 -21.16
CA ARG A 29 -12.34 -12.57 -20.45
C ARG A 29 -11.34 -11.73 -21.22
N GLN A 30 -11.86 -10.89 -22.11
CA GLN A 30 -11.14 -9.73 -22.60
C GLN A 30 -10.56 -9.04 -21.37
N GLY A 31 -9.23 -8.88 -21.37
CA GLY A 31 -8.55 -8.12 -20.33
C GLY A 31 -9.16 -6.72 -20.36
N VAL A 32 -9.96 -6.42 -19.34
CA VAL A 32 -10.32 -5.04 -19.03
C VAL A 32 -8.99 -4.43 -18.59
N ALA A 33 -8.35 -3.71 -19.50
CA ALA A 33 -7.21 -2.88 -19.16
C ALA A 33 -7.66 -2.01 -17.99
N ALA A 34 -6.96 -2.10 -16.86
CA ALA A 34 -7.19 -1.21 -15.74
C ALA A 34 -6.95 0.20 -16.29
N GLU A 35 -8.02 0.98 -16.42
CA GLU A 35 -7.89 2.38 -16.77
C GLU A 35 -6.97 3.00 -15.70
N PRO A 36 -5.78 3.52 -16.07
CA PRO A 36 -4.87 4.08 -15.08
C PRO A 36 -5.66 5.18 -14.38
N GLN A 37 -5.72 5.12 -13.05
CA GLN A 37 -6.56 5.98 -12.22
C GLN A 37 -6.09 7.43 -12.34
N ARG A 38 -6.38 8.10 -13.46
CA ARG A 38 -5.84 9.40 -13.87
C ARG A 38 -6.42 10.58 -13.10
N ARG A 39 -7.22 10.34 -12.07
CA ARG A 39 -7.85 11.36 -11.23
C ARG A 39 -7.98 10.84 -9.82
N ILE A 40 -6.96 11.02 -8.99
CA ILE A 40 -7.01 10.58 -7.59
C ILE A 40 -7.45 11.73 -6.68
N PHE A 41 -6.98 12.97 -6.89
CA PHE A 41 -7.40 14.14 -6.10
C PHE A 41 -7.53 15.41 -6.95
N PRO A 42 -8.71 16.06 -7.01
CA PRO A 42 -8.86 17.37 -7.67
C PRO A 42 -8.33 18.54 -6.82
N THR A 43 -8.25 18.38 -5.48
CA THR A 43 -7.67 19.35 -4.56
C THR A 43 -6.92 18.61 -3.45
N TRP A 44 -5.63 18.88 -3.30
CA TRP A 44 -4.78 18.23 -2.31
C TRP A 44 -5.13 18.70 -0.89
N PRO A 45 -5.48 17.81 0.05
CA PRO A 45 -5.94 18.20 1.40
C PRO A 45 -4.86 18.87 2.26
N CYS A 46 -3.60 18.87 1.81
CA CYS A 46 -2.48 19.44 2.55
C CYS A 46 -1.98 20.80 2.04
N ASN A 47 -2.49 21.29 0.90
CA ASN A 47 -2.14 22.64 0.43
C ASN A 47 -3.26 23.62 0.80
N SER A 48 -3.22 24.15 2.01
CA SER A 48 -3.95 25.36 2.37
C SER A 48 -2.96 26.51 2.54
N SER A 49 -2.36 26.95 1.43
CA SER A 49 -1.58 28.21 1.38
C SER A 49 -2.45 29.43 1.02
N THR A 50 -3.74 29.25 0.76
CA THR A 50 -4.66 30.35 0.44
C THR A 50 -5.92 30.22 1.28
N ASP A 51 -5.82 30.65 2.53
CA ASP A 51 -6.98 31.16 3.25
C ASP A 51 -6.55 32.50 3.84
N GLY A 52 -7.21 33.57 3.40
CA GLY A 52 -6.94 34.95 3.85
C GLY A 52 -7.15 35.12 5.36
N PRO A 53 -6.93 36.33 5.91
CA PRO A 53 -6.89 36.56 7.34
C PRO A 53 -8.31 36.52 7.93
N ARG A 54 -8.85 35.32 8.14
CA ARG A 54 -9.89 35.05 9.14
C ARG A 54 -9.44 33.86 9.96
N HIS A 55 -8.81 34.20 11.08
CA HIS A 55 -8.48 33.27 12.14
C HIS A 55 -9.66 32.35 12.48
N ARG A 56 -9.53 31.08 12.12
CA ARG A 56 -10.05 30.00 12.95
C ARG A 56 -8.87 29.09 13.19
N ARG A 57 -8.41 28.99 14.45
CA ARG A 57 -7.52 27.90 14.87
C ARG A 57 -8.27 26.61 14.57
N VAL A 58 -7.98 25.98 13.44
CA VAL A 58 -8.50 24.64 13.16
C VAL A 58 -7.69 23.69 14.03
N GLY A 59 -8.20 23.41 15.23
CA GLY A 59 -7.87 22.12 15.85
C GLY A 59 -8.21 21.05 14.81
N ALA A 60 -7.21 20.29 14.38
CA ALA A 60 -7.35 19.41 13.22
C ALA A 60 -8.56 18.49 13.42
N SER A 61 -9.62 18.71 12.64
CA SER A 61 -10.80 17.86 12.74
C SER A 61 -10.40 16.42 12.42
N ARG A 62 -11.10 15.44 13.02
CA ARG A 62 -10.89 14.00 12.75
C ARG A 62 -10.79 13.70 11.25
N ASP A 63 -11.59 14.42 10.46
CA ASP A 63 -11.65 14.31 9.02
C ASP A 63 -10.38 14.81 8.33
N ALA A 64 -9.79 15.89 8.83
CA ALA A 64 -8.51 16.39 8.35
C ALA A 64 -7.36 15.42 8.64
N LEU A 65 -7.34 14.81 9.83
CA LEU A 65 -6.30 13.83 10.18
C LEU A 65 -6.41 12.55 9.34
N ALA A 66 -7.63 12.03 9.14
CA ALA A 66 -7.87 10.88 8.29
C ALA A 66 -7.49 11.14 6.83
N ALA A 67 -7.79 12.33 6.31
CA ALA A 67 -7.41 12.74 4.96
C ALA A 67 -5.88 12.85 4.79
N ARG A 68 -5.18 13.41 5.78
CA ARG A 68 -3.71 13.44 5.84
C ARG A 68 -3.10 12.04 5.86
N ALA A 69 -3.64 11.13 6.67
CA ALA A 69 -3.19 9.74 6.73
C ALA A 69 -3.39 9.00 5.39
N LEU A 70 -4.52 9.23 4.71
CA LEU A 70 -4.78 8.67 3.39
C LEU A 70 -3.79 9.23 2.35
N ALA A 71 -3.60 10.54 2.31
CA ALA A 71 -2.66 11.21 1.43
C ALA A 71 -1.23 10.70 1.64
N PHE A 72 -0.79 10.58 2.89
CA PHE A 72 0.50 10.02 3.26
C PHE A 72 0.66 8.56 2.78
N THR A 73 -0.39 7.75 2.94
CA THR A 73 -0.41 6.36 2.45
C THR A 73 -0.19 6.28 0.94
N ILE A 74 -0.82 7.18 0.19
CA ILE A 74 -0.71 7.21 -1.27
C ILE A 74 0.68 7.66 -1.70
N LEU A 75 1.18 8.77 -1.12
CA LEU A 75 2.49 9.32 -1.50
C LEU A 75 3.68 8.44 -1.12
N THR A 76 3.55 7.64 -0.07
CA THR A 76 4.60 6.69 0.35
C THR A 76 4.46 5.32 -0.32
N ALA A 77 3.34 5.06 -1.00
CA ALA A 77 2.95 3.73 -1.48
C ALA A 77 3.01 2.63 -0.40
N ALA A 78 3.00 2.99 0.89
CA ALA A 78 3.09 2.06 2.01
C ALA A 78 1.75 1.34 2.25
N ARG A 79 1.76 0.27 3.05
CA ARG A 79 0.50 -0.38 3.44
C ARG A 79 -0.25 0.50 4.45
N SER A 80 -1.59 0.48 4.40
CA SER A 80 -2.41 1.26 5.34
C SER A 80 -2.09 0.92 6.81
N GLY A 81 -1.81 -0.34 7.12
CA GLY A 81 -1.42 -0.76 8.48
C GLY A 81 -0.09 -0.17 8.94
N GLU A 82 0.89 -0.02 8.03
CA GLU A 82 2.20 0.56 8.33
C GLU A 82 2.05 2.05 8.68
N VAL A 83 1.25 2.77 7.89
CA VAL A 83 0.97 4.21 8.08
C VAL A 83 0.12 4.47 9.32
N ARG A 84 -0.93 3.69 9.56
CA ARG A 84 -1.79 3.89 10.74
C ARG A 84 -1.04 3.61 12.05
N GLY A 85 -0.07 2.70 12.04
CA GLY A 85 0.80 2.41 13.18
C GLY A 85 2.10 3.22 13.22
N LEU A 86 2.23 4.26 12.39
CA LEU A 86 3.41 5.12 12.33
C LEU A 86 3.62 5.87 13.63
N ARG A 87 4.85 5.84 14.16
CA ARG A 87 5.24 6.56 15.38
C ARG A 87 6.27 7.64 15.09
N TRP A 88 6.31 8.68 15.91
CA TRP A 88 7.19 9.83 15.69
C TRP A 88 8.69 9.51 15.76
N GLY A 89 9.08 8.48 16.52
CA GLY A 89 10.46 7.98 16.59
C GLY A 89 10.94 7.29 15.30
N GLU A 90 10.03 7.00 14.36
CA GLU A 90 10.37 6.36 13.08
C GLU A 90 10.66 7.37 11.95
N ILE A 91 10.38 8.65 12.18
CA ILE A 91 10.50 9.71 11.17
C ILE A 91 11.72 10.57 11.46
N ASP A 92 12.66 10.57 10.53
CA ASP A 92 13.73 11.55 10.43
C ASP A 92 13.31 12.64 9.43
N THR A 93 12.83 13.77 9.93
CA THR A 93 12.41 14.90 9.10
C THR A 93 13.59 15.63 8.47
N ALA A 94 14.79 15.57 9.08
CA ALA A 94 15.98 16.22 8.54
C ALA A 94 16.49 15.49 7.29
N GLN A 95 16.47 14.16 7.31
CA GLN A 95 16.83 13.34 6.15
C GLN A 95 15.64 13.05 5.22
N ALA A 96 14.42 13.44 5.62
CA ALA A 96 13.17 13.10 4.97
C ALA A 96 13.06 11.58 4.73
N VAL A 97 13.17 10.81 5.81
CA VAL A 97 13.13 9.35 5.81
C VAL A 97 12.13 8.88 6.87
N TRP A 98 11.32 7.90 6.50
CA TRP A 98 10.56 7.11 7.45
C TRP A 98 11.10 5.69 7.47
N THR A 99 11.47 5.19 8.64
CA THR A 99 12.01 3.84 8.83
C THR A 99 10.97 2.95 9.49
N VAL A 100 10.40 2.01 8.73
CA VAL A 100 9.44 1.02 9.25
C VAL A 100 10.22 -0.13 9.91
N PRO A 101 10.02 -0.39 11.22
CA PRO A 101 10.68 -1.49 11.90
C PRO A 101 10.33 -2.85 11.30
N GLY A 102 11.31 -3.76 11.26
CA GLY A 102 11.14 -5.10 10.70
C GLY A 102 10.01 -5.90 11.35
N GLU A 103 9.73 -5.66 12.63
CA GLU A 103 8.63 -6.27 13.39
C GLU A 103 7.25 -5.99 12.79
N ARG A 104 7.06 -4.83 12.16
CA ARG A 104 5.81 -4.46 11.47
C ARG A 104 5.81 -4.81 9.99
N MET A 105 6.95 -5.27 9.47
CA MET A 105 7.10 -5.64 8.07
C MET A 105 6.81 -7.12 7.87
N LYS A 106 6.00 -7.44 6.86
CA LYS A 106 5.71 -8.83 6.47
C LYS A 106 6.98 -9.66 6.19
N ALA A 107 8.04 -9.00 5.75
CA ALA A 107 9.32 -9.62 5.44
C ALA A 107 10.29 -9.66 6.62
N GLY A 108 9.93 -9.16 7.81
CA GLY A 108 10.82 -9.14 8.98
C GLY A 108 12.08 -8.28 8.83
N LEU A 109 12.15 -7.45 7.78
CA LEU A 109 13.29 -6.59 7.49
C LEU A 109 12.85 -5.15 7.59
N GLU A 110 13.71 -4.32 8.18
CA GLU A 110 13.51 -2.87 8.23
C GLU A 110 13.33 -2.31 6.81
N HIS A 111 12.41 -1.35 6.68
CA HIS A 111 12.13 -0.72 5.41
C HIS A 111 12.21 0.80 5.53
N ARG A 112 13.22 1.38 4.89
CA ARG A 112 13.40 2.83 4.77
C ARG A 112 12.60 3.35 3.58
N VAL A 113 11.68 4.27 3.83
CA VAL A 113 10.80 4.94 2.87
C VAL A 113 11.29 6.38 2.69
N PRO A 114 11.70 6.78 1.47
CA PRO A 114 11.99 8.19 1.19
C PRO A 114 10.71 9.02 1.29
N LEU A 115 10.74 10.10 2.06
CA LEU A 115 9.64 11.05 2.16
C LEU A 115 9.85 12.18 1.15
N VAL A 116 8.85 12.39 0.29
CA VAL A 116 8.77 13.57 -0.57
C VAL A 116 8.23 14.77 0.23
N PRO A 117 8.50 16.02 -0.18
CA PRO A 117 8.03 17.21 0.53
C PRO A 117 6.52 17.20 0.82
N GLU A 118 5.73 16.70 -0.12
CA GLU A 118 4.27 16.63 -0.01
C GLU A 118 3.82 15.57 1.00
N ALA A 119 4.61 14.51 1.20
CA ALA A 119 4.36 13.50 2.23
C ALA A 119 4.72 14.08 3.61
N VAL A 120 5.83 14.82 3.71
CA VAL A 120 6.20 15.52 4.94
C VAL A 120 5.13 16.55 5.32
N ALA A 121 4.59 17.28 4.35
CA ALA A 121 3.51 18.24 4.59
C ALA A 121 2.27 17.59 5.22
N CYS A 122 1.96 16.34 4.85
CA CYS A 122 0.82 15.60 5.40
C CYS A 122 0.95 15.32 6.91
N LEU A 123 2.15 15.36 7.48
CA LEU A 123 2.35 15.12 8.90
C LEU A 123 1.61 16.18 9.75
N PRO A 124 0.94 15.78 10.85
CA PRO A 124 0.37 16.73 11.80
C PRO A 124 1.48 17.48 12.57
N PRO A 125 1.13 18.46 13.42
CA PRO A 125 2.11 19.08 14.32
C PRO A 125 2.93 18.01 15.06
N ARG A 126 4.25 18.23 15.12
CA ARG A 126 5.19 17.30 15.73
C ARG A 126 4.84 17.05 17.19
N ASP A 127 4.89 15.78 17.58
CA ASP A 127 4.93 15.37 18.98
C ASP A 127 6.37 15.01 19.37
N ASP A 128 6.79 15.41 20.56
CA ASP A 128 8.14 15.16 21.08
C ASP A 128 8.28 13.74 21.63
N ASP A 129 7.17 13.07 21.98
CA ASP A 129 7.21 11.66 22.39
C ASP A 129 7.49 10.77 21.17
N PRO A 130 8.65 10.08 21.11
CA PRO A 130 8.97 9.19 20.01
C PRO A 130 8.02 7.97 19.93
N ALA A 131 7.38 7.60 21.04
CA ALA A 131 6.41 6.52 21.06
C ALA A 131 5.02 6.97 20.57
N ALA A 132 4.71 8.27 20.53
CA ALA A 132 3.39 8.74 20.13
C ALA A 132 3.08 8.39 18.66
N LEU A 133 1.82 8.04 18.40
CA LEU A 133 1.33 7.79 17.04
C LEU A 133 1.27 9.10 16.26
N VAL A 134 1.71 9.05 15.01
CA VAL A 134 1.58 10.19 14.08
C VAL A 134 0.13 10.40 13.67
N PHE A 135 -0.63 9.32 13.50
CA PHE A 135 -2.05 9.36 13.16
C PHE A 135 -2.88 8.64 14.25
N PRO A 136 -3.08 9.29 15.41
CA PRO A 136 -3.82 8.69 16.52
C PRO A 136 -5.31 8.53 16.22
N GLY A 137 -5.94 7.58 16.93
CA GLY A 137 -7.37 7.35 16.92
C GLY A 137 -8.12 8.51 17.58
N ALA A 138 -9.34 8.78 17.10
CA ALA A 138 -10.14 9.89 17.63
C ALA A 138 -10.72 9.65 19.03
N ILE A 139 -10.86 8.38 19.43
CA ILE A 139 -11.41 7.98 20.74
C ILE A 139 -10.28 7.71 21.73
N ASP A 140 -9.19 7.13 21.25
CA ASP A 140 -8.06 6.69 22.04
C ASP A 140 -6.79 7.00 21.26
N ALA A 141 -5.96 7.89 21.81
CA ALA A 141 -4.75 8.39 21.17
C ALA A 141 -3.62 7.35 21.17
N GLU A 142 -3.70 6.32 22.02
CA GLU A 142 -2.76 5.19 22.01
C GLU A 142 -3.09 4.17 20.92
N ARG A 143 -4.31 4.25 20.37
CA ARG A 143 -4.77 3.37 19.30
C ARG A 143 -4.61 4.02 17.93
N PRO A 144 -4.19 3.26 16.91
CA PRO A 144 -4.09 3.77 15.56
C PRO A 144 -5.48 4.07 14.97
N LEU A 145 -5.52 4.95 13.97
CA LEU A 145 -6.70 5.07 13.11
C LEU A 145 -7.16 3.69 12.62
N SER A 146 -8.47 3.49 12.49
CA SER A 146 -9.00 2.27 11.90
C SER A 146 -8.87 2.30 10.37
N ASP A 147 -8.74 1.14 9.74
CA ASP A 147 -8.71 1.03 8.27
C ASP A 147 -9.99 1.61 7.63
N MET A 148 -11.13 1.37 8.28
CA MET A 148 -12.43 1.93 7.89
C MET A 148 -12.45 3.46 7.88
N THR A 149 -11.61 4.12 8.70
CA THR A 149 -11.53 5.58 8.71
C THR A 149 -10.94 6.12 7.41
N LEU A 150 -9.95 5.43 6.82
CA LEU A 150 -9.39 5.80 5.51
C LEU A 150 -10.39 5.55 4.37
N LEU A 151 -11.10 4.41 4.40
CA LEU A 151 -12.16 4.12 3.43
C LEU A 151 -13.31 5.15 3.52
N ALA A 152 -13.63 5.62 4.73
CA ALA A 152 -14.65 6.66 4.92
C ALA A 152 -14.23 8.00 4.29
N VAL A 153 -12.94 8.32 4.18
CA VAL A 153 -12.46 9.49 3.43
C VAL A 153 -12.77 9.33 1.95
N LEU A 154 -12.40 8.19 1.34
CA LEU A 154 -12.69 7.91 -0.08
C LEU A 154 -14.19 7.97 -0.38
N LYS A 155 -15.02 7.39 0.48
CA LYS A 155 -16.48 7.44 0.33
C LYS A 155 -17.01 8.88 0.34
N ARG A 156 -16.50 9.74 1.23
CA ARG A 156 -16.90 11.16 1.29
C ARG A 156 -16.43 11.96 0.08
N MET A 157 -15.33 11.56 -0.54
CA MET A 157 -14.88 12.11 -1.82
C MET A 157 -15.69 11.59 -3.02
N GLY A 158 -16.73 10.77 -2.82
CA GLY A 158 -17.51 10.16 -3.89
C GLY A 158 -16.78 9.04 -4.62
N ARG A 159 -15.71 8.49 -4.04
CA ARG A 159 -14.86 7.43 -4.63
C ARG A 159 -15.00 6.09 -3.92
N SER A 160 -16.24 5.62 -3.76
CA SER A 160 -16.51 4.30 -3.19
C SER A 160 -16.11 3.13 -4.10
N ASP A 161 -15.75 3.41 -5.35
CA ASP A 161 -15.13 2.49 -6.31
C ASP A 161 -13.68 2.15 -5.96
N LEU A 162 -13.02 2.99 -5.14
CA LEU A 162 -11.61 2.85 -4.80
C LEU A 162 -11.39 2.15 -3.47
N THR A 163 -10.22 1.52 -3.36
CA THR A 163 -9.72 0.96 -2.10
C THR A 163 -8.36 1.53 -1.78
N VAL A 164 -8.03 1.63 -0.48
CA VAL A 164 -6.70 2.09 -0.04
C VAL A 164 -5.59 1.16 -0.57
N HIS A 165 -5.86 -0.15 -0.64
CA HIS A 165 -4.92 -1.11 -1.21
C HIS A 165 -4.70 -0.91 -2.71
N GLY A 166 -5.74 -0.51 -3.45
CA GLY A 166 -5.68 -0.30 -4.90
C GLY A 166 -4.66 0.75 -5.34
N PHE A 167 -4.36 1.74 -4.51
CA PHE A 167 -3.33 2.74 -4.82
C PHE A 167 -1.94 2.14 -4.93
N ARG A 168 -1.66 1.10 -4.16
CA ARG A 168 -0.36 0.45 -4.17
C ARG A 168 -0.16 -0.43 -5.41
N SER A 169 -1.23 -1.05 -5.91
CA SER A 169 -1.23 -1.68 -7.23
C SER A 169 -1.04 -0.63 -8.33
N THR A 170 -1.73 0.50 -8.21
CA THR A 170 -1.62 1.61 -9.17
C THR A 170 -0.19 2.16 -9.24
N PHE A 171 0.48 2.34 -8.09
CA PHE A 171 1.90 2.72 -8.04
C PHE A 171 2.77 1.71 -8.81
N ARG A 172 2.56 0.42 -8.56
CA ARG A 172 3.34 -0.65 -9.20
C ARG A 172 3.16 -0.64 -10.71
N ASP A 173 1.92 -0.55 -11.17
CA ASP A 173 1.60 -0.61 -12.59
C ASP A 173 2.09 0.66 -13.30
N TRP A 174 1.85 1.85 -12.72
CA TRP A 174 2.39 3.11 -13.23
C TRP A 174 3.91 3.09 -13.34
N ALA A 175 4.61 2.67 -12.28
CA ALA A 175 6.07 2.67 -12.27
C ALA A 175 6.62 1.71 -13.35
N GLY A 176 5.99 0.55 -13.55
CA GLY A 176 6.43 -0.43 -14.56
C GLY A 176 6.08 -0.07 -16.00
N GLU A 177 4.97 0.62 -16.24
CA GLU A 177 4.46 0.89 -17.59
C GLU A 177 4.78 2.30 -18.09
N SER A 178 4.93 3.26 -17.20
CA SER A 178 5.03 4.69 -17.54
C SER A 178 6.37 5.33 -17.18
N THR A 179 7.32 4.57 -16.62
CA THR A 179 8.62 5.09 -16.21
C THR A 179 9.77 4.20 -16.67
N THR A 180 10.99 4.73 -16.60
CA THR A 180 12.23 3.97 -16.89
C THR A 180 12.89 3.42 -15.63
N HIS A 181 12.22 3.48 -14.47
CA HIS A 181 12.78 2.97 -13.22
C HIS A 181 12.95 1.46 -13.29
N ALA A 182 14.10 0.99 -12.83
CA ALA A 182 14.43 -0.42 -12.87
C ALA A 182 13.51 -1.21 -11.92
N ARG A 183 13.15 -2.44 -12.32
CA ARG A 183 12.17 -3.27 -11.59
C ARG A 183 12.58 -3.47 -10.13
N GLU A 184 13.85 -3.69 -9.88
CA GLU A 184 14.40 -3.87 -8.54
C GLU A 184 14.18 -2.64 -7.64
N VAL A 185 14.17 -1.42 -8.20
CA VAL A 185 13.90 -0.18 -7.46
C VAL A 185 12.42 -0.11 -7.09
N ILE A 186 11.53 -0.47 -8.02
CA ILE A 186 10.07 -0.46 -7.82
C ILE A 186 9.68 -1.50 -6.76
N GLU A 187 10.18 -2.72 -6.88
CA GLU A 187 9.91 -3.79 -5.92
C GLU A 187 10.51 -3.46 -4.53
N ALA A 188 11.70 -2.86 -4.49
CA ALA A 188 12.32 -2.40 -3.24
C ALA A 188 11.53 -1.25 -2.59
N ALA A 189 10.96 -0.31 -3.35
CA ALA A 189 10.07 0.73 -2.83
C ALA A 189 8.79 0.13 -2.21
N LEU A 190 8.34 -1.01 -2.74
CA LEU A 190 7.23 -1.78 -2.19
C LEU A 190 7.68 -2.75 -1.07
N ALA A 191 8.93 -2.73 -0.61
CA ALA A 191 9.42 -3.73 0.34
C ALA A 191 9.12 -5.19 -0.08
N HIS A 192 9.05 -5.43 -1.38
CA HIS A 192 8.93 -6.77 -1.94
C HIS A 192 10.31 -7.40 -2.01
N ARG A 193 10.39 -8.68 -1.68
CA ARG A 193 11.62 -9.45 -1.91
C ARG A 193 11.70 -9.80 -3.39
N LEU A 194 12.85 -9.51 -4.00
CA LEU A 194 13.18 -10.06 -5.31
C LEU A 194 13.13 -11.59 -5.22
N LYS A 195 12.41 -12.22 -6.16
CA LYS A 195 12.28 -13.68 -6.19
C LYS A 195 13.59 -14.35 -6.60
N ASP A 196 14.44 -13.63 -7.33
CA ASP A 196 15.73 -14.11 -7.78
C ASP A 196 16.79 -13.87 -6.69
N LYS A 197 17.34 -14.97 -6.17
CA LYS A 197 18.42 -14.93 -5.17
C LYS A 197 19.70 -14.31 -5.75
N ALA A 198 19.92 -14.40 -7.06
CA ALA A 198 21.08 -13.79 -7.72
C ALA A 198 20.95 -12.26 -7.74
N GLU A 199 19.80 -11.72 -8.16
CA GLU A 199 19.55 -10.27 -8.14
C GLU A 199 19.57 -9.71 -6.71
N ALA A 200 19.02 -10.44 -5.74
CA ALA A 200 19.06 -10.06 -4.32
C ALA A 200 20.50 -9.99 -3.76
N ALA A 201 21.42 -10.83 -4.26
CA ALA A 201 22.83 -10.81 -3.86
C ALA A 201 23.60 -9.63 -4.47
N TYR A 202 23.21 -9.16 -5.67
CA TYR A 202 23.80 -8.00 -6.32
C TYR A 202 23.25 -6.66 -5.80
N ALA A 203 22.01 -6.65 -5.31
CA ALA A 203 21.42 -5.52 -4.58
C ALA A 203 22.05 -5.39 -3.18
N ARG A 204 23.35 -5.08 -3.11
CA ARG A 204 24.12 -4.89 -1.86
C ARG A 204 23.65 -3.70 -1.00
N GLY A 205 22.61 -2.98 -1.42
CA GLY A 205 21.97 -1.92 -0.67
C GLY A 205 20.49 -1.82 -1.01
N ASP A 206 19.77 -1.01 -0.24
CA ASP A 206 18.33 -0.78 -0.39
C ASP A 206 17.98 0.14 -1.58
N LEU A 207 18.94 0.47 -2.45
CA LEU A 207 18.77 1.36 -3.61
C LEU A 207 18.14 2.73 -3.24
N PHE A 208 18.38 3.22 -2.02
CA PHE A 208 17.67 4.37 -1.46
C PHE A 208 17.66 5.62 -2.36
N ALA A 209 18.80 5.99 -2.95
CA ALA A 209 18.90 7.16 -3.83
C ALA A 209 18.01 7.03 -5.08
N LYS A 210 17.99 5.85 -5.71
CA LYS A 210 17.11 5.59 -6.86
C LYS A 210 15.63 5.60 -6.44
N ARG A 211 15.31 5.04 -5.27
CA ARG A 211 13.95 5.09 -4.72
C ARG A 211 13.50 6.51 -4.43
N ARG A 212 14.39 7.40 -3.97
CA ARG A 212 14.04 8.82 -3.76
C ARG A 212 13.55 9.48 -5.05
N LEU A 213 14.24 9.23 -6.17
CA LEU A 213 13.81 9.73 -7.49
C LEU A 213 12.46 9.13 -7.91
N LEU A 214 12.30 7.81 -7.76
CA LEU A 214 11.02 7.13 -8.04
C LEU A 214 9.86 7.71 -7.23
N MET A 215 10.06 7.97 -5.94
CA MET A 215 9.02 8.53 -5.08
C MET A 215 8.68 9.98 -5.46
N GLN A 216 9.65 10.77 -5.93
CA GLN A 216 9.41 12.13 -6.44
C GLN A 216 8.56 12.09 -7.73
N ASP A 217 8.91 11.24 -8.68
CA ASP A 217 8.14 11.06 -9.91
C ASP A 217 6.70 10.58 -9.61
N TRP A 218 6.58 9.68 -8.62
CA TRP A 218 5.27 9.21 -8.17
C TRP A 218 4.43 10.32 -7.57
N ALA A 219 5.03 11.15 -6.71
CA ALA A 219 4.35 12.28 -6.11
C ALA A 219 3.87 13.25 -7.19
N HIS A 220 4.71 13.56 -8.19
CA HIS A 220 4.31 14.40 -9.31
C HIS A 220 3.13 13.78 -10.07
N PHE A 221 3.19 12.49 -10.40
CA PHE A 221 2.07 11.81 -11.07
C PHE A 221 0.78 11.82 -10.24
N ALA A 222 0.85 11.43 -8.97
CA ALA A 222 -0.30 11.31 -8.08
C ALA A 222 -0.97 12.66 -7.76
N LEU A 223 -0.19 13.74 -7.81
CA LEU A 223 -0.63 15.11 -7.53
C LEU A 223 -0.96 15.93 -8.78
N SER A 224 -0.48 15.50 -9.95
CA SER A 224 -0.78 16.20 -11.20
C SER A 224 -2.28 16.23 -11.44
N ALA A 225 -2.81 17.44 -11.66
CA ALA A 225 -4.17 17.58 -12.17
C ALA A 225 -4.20 17.01 -13.59
N ALA A 226 -5.14 16.12 -13.87
CA ALA A 226 -5.41 15.74 -15.26
C ALA A 226 -5.77 17.01 -16.04
N ALA A 227 -4.93 17.38 -17.00
CA ALA A 227 -5.20 18.44 -17.96
C ALA A 227 -6.50 18.17 -18.74
#